data_AF-A0A9D1H3Y5-F1
#
_entry.id   AF-A0A9D1H3Y5-F1
#
_cell.length_a   1.000
_cell.length_b   1.000
_cell.length_c   1.000
_cell.angle_alpha   90.00
_cell.angle_beta   90.00
_cell.angle_gamma   90.00
#
_symmetry.space_group_name_H-M   'P 1'
#
loop_
_entity.id
_entity.type
_entity.pdbx_description
1 polymer ?
#
loop_
_entity_poly.entity_id
_entity_poly.type
_entity_poly.pdbx_seq_one_letter_code
_entity_poly.pdbx_strand_id
1 'polypeptide(L)'
;MAKNITVIGENGDILYSTYPKRAAGLIKKGRARRISDTAVRLCAPPAASAENAGGIINKEDDAMNIYELFDNQLSKMQEQLRDDQSENAAKVRTEILKTLDSLKKREQADRVIDVVKEQLDALNASLKNDDAPENAAAREVTRQKILNVLEMLPHMEAKS
;
A
#
# COMPACT_ATOMS: atom_id res chain seq x y z
N MET A 1 -40.64 -8.03 -9.45
CA MET A 1 -39.82 -8.60 -10.55
C MET A 1 -40.75 -9.31 -11.53
N ALA A 2 -40.57 -9.14 -12.84
CA ALA A 2 -41.42 -9.76 -13.86
C ALA A 2 -40.95 -11.19 -14.21
N LYS A 3 -41.87 -12.04 -14.67
CA LYS A 3 -41.55 -13.37 -15.23
C LYS A 3 -41.20 -13.22 -16.71
N ASN A 4 -39.93 -13.00 -17.01
CA ASN A 4 -39.45 -12.75 -18.37
C ASN A 4 -38.53 -13.86 -18.92
N ILE A 5 -38.42 -15.00 -18.22
CA ILE A 5 -37.68 -16.17 -18.71
C ILE A 5 -38.64 -17.28 -19.09
N THR A 6 -38.61 -17.72 -20.34
CA THR A 6 -39.39 -18.84 -20.86
C THR A 6 -38.73 -20.17 -20.49
N VAL A 7 -39.49 -21.08 -19.90
CA VAL A 7 -39.06 -22.45 -19.59
C VAL A 7 -39.57 -23.37 -20.68
N ILE A 8 -38.63 -24.03 -21.35
CA ILE A 8 -38.86 -24.98 -22.43
C ILE A 8 -38.69 -26.39 -21.85
N GLY A 9 -39.62 -27.28 -22.17
CA GLY A 9 -39.58 -28.70 -21.83
C GLY A 9 -38.50 -29.44 -22.61
N GLU A 10 -38.34 -30.71 -22.27
CA GLU A 10 -37.34 -31.60 -22.86
C GLU A 10 -37.50 -31.75 -24.38
N ASN A 11 -38.75 -31.84 -24.86
CA ASN A 11 -39.10 -32.03 -26.27
C ASN A 11 -39.13 -30.72 -27.08
N GLY A 12 -38.81 -29.59 -26.47
CA GLY A 12 -38.88 -28.27 -27.12
C GLY A 12 -40.20 -27.51 -26.92
N ASP A 13 -41.14 -28.05 -26.15
CA ASP A 13 -42.42 -27.40 -25.85
C ASP A 13 -42.25 -26.23 -24.87
N ILE A 14 -42.96 -25.13 -25.11
CA ILE A 14 -42.97 -23.99 -24.17
C ILE A 14 -43.89 -24.34 -23.00
N LEU A 15 -43.34 -24.42 -21.79
CA LEU A 15 -44.11 -24.79 -20.60
C LEU A 15 -44.70 -23.56 -19.90
N TYR A 16 -43.86 -22.65 -19.40
CA TYR A 16 -44.29 -21.46 -18.65
C TYR A 16 -43.18 -20.41 -18.55
N SER A 17 -43.53 -19.20 -18.11
CA SER A 17 -42.54 -18.15 -17.79
C SER A 17 -42.20 -18.12 -16.30
N THR A 18 -40.93 -17.88 -15.98
CA THR A 18 -40.38 -17.87 -14.62
C THR A 18 -39.53 -16.62 -14.36
N TYR A 19 -39.11 -16.45 -13.11
CA TYR A 19 -38.28 -15.33 -12.70
C TYR A 19 -36.80 -15.58 -13.01
N PRO A 20 -36.01 -14.56 -13.39
CA PRO A 20 -34.57 -14.68 -13.66
C PRO A 20 -33.78 -15.40 -12.56
N LYS A 21 -34.06 -15.06 -11.28
CA LYS A 21 -33.40 -15.71 -10.14
C LYS A 21 -33.69 -17.22 -10.08
N ARG A 22 -34.92 -17.63 -10.38
CA ARG A 22 -35.32 -19.05 -10.39
C ARG A 22 -34.69 -19.79 -11.58
N ALA A 23 -34.66 -19.18 -12.76
CA ALA A 23 -33.98 -19.73 -13.93
C ALA A 23 -32.47 -19.90 -13.68
N ALA A 24 -31.81 -18.92 -13.08
CA ALA A 24 -30.41 -19.00 -12.69
C ALA A 24 -30.17 -20.15 -11.68
N GLY A 25 -31.08 -20.33 -10.71
CA GLY A 25 -31.02 -21.45 -9.77
C GLY A 25 -31.18 -22.82 -10.44
N LEU A 26 -32.06 -22.94 -11.44
CA LEU A 26 -32.22 -24.17 -12.21
C LEU A 26 -30.96 -24.51 -13.00
N ILE A 27 -30.30 -23.51 -13.61
CA ILE A 27 -29.03 -23.68 -14.32
C ILE A 27 -27.91 -24.06 -13.36
N LYS A 28 -27.76 -23.33 -12.24
CA LYS A 28 -26.70 -23.59 -11.24
C LYS A 28 -26.79 -25.02 -10.69
N LYS A 29 -28.01 -25.55 -10.51
CA LYS A 29 -28.26 -26.92 -10.03
C LYS A 29 -28.28 -27.98 -11.15
N GLY A 30 -27.93 -27.63 -12.39
CA GLY A 30 -27.88 -28.55 -13.53
C GLY A 30 -29.24 -29.07 -14.02
N ARG A 31 -30.36 -28.53 -13.51
CA ARG A 31 -31.73 -28.96 -13.87
C ARG A 31 -32.23 -28.34 -15.17
N ALA A 32 -31.53 -27.33 -15.68
CA ALA A 32 -31.85 -26.67 -16.95
C ALA A 32 -30.57 -26.18 -17.65
N ARG A 33 -30.62 -26.12 -18.98
CA ARG A 33 -29.60 -25.52 -19.84
C ARG A 33 -30.09 -24.15 -20.32
N ARG A 34 -29.21 -23.15 -20.30
CA ARG A 34 -29.46 -21.85 -20.93
C ARG A 34 -29.49 -22.02 -22.45
N ILE A 35 -30.58 -21.58 -23.08
CA ILE A 35 -30.68 -21.49 -24.54
C ILE A 35 -30.42 -20.06 -24.99
N SER A 36 -31.04 -19.10 -24.32
CA SER A 36 -30.86 -17.67 -24.58
C SER A 36 -31.01 -16.88 -23.27
N ASP A 37 -30.84 -15.56 -23.35
CA ASP A 37 -31.00 -14.69 -22.18
C ASP A 37 -32.42 -14.66 -21.63
N THR A 38 -33.40 -15.02 -22.46
CA THR A 38 -34.82 -15.07 -22.13
C THR A 38 -35.40 -16.49 -22.12
N ALA A 39 -34.59 -17.54 -22.33
CA ALA A 39 -35.09 -18.91 -22.37
C ALA A 39 -34.12 -19.96 -21.79
N VAL A 40 -34.69 -20.92 -21.07
CA VAL A 40 -33.99 -22.07 -20.49
C VAL A 40 -34.74 -23.36 -20.82
N ARG A 41 -34.02 -24.46 -21.09
CA ARG A 41 -34.59 -25.79 -21.34
C ARG A 41 -34.33 -26.72 -20.17
N LEU A 42 -35.36 -27.42 -19.70
CA LEU A 42 -35.22 -28.44 -18.66
C LEU A 42 -34.43 -29.64 -19.18
N CYS A 43 -33.51 -30.14 -18.36
CA CYS A 43 -32.78 -31.37 -18.66
C CYS A 43 -33.65 -32.57 -18.31
N ALA A 44 -33.67 -33.56 -19.20
CA ALA A 44 -34.20 -34.88 -18.91
C ALA A 44 -33.50 -35.48 -17.69
N PRO A 45 -34.21 -36.09 -16.72
CA PRO A 45 -33.55 -37.09 -15.88
C PRO A 45 -33.02 -38.21 -16.79
N PRO A 46 -31.86 -38.82 -16.48
CA PRO A 46 -31.38 -39.98 -17.24
C PRO A 46 -32.49 -41.03 -17.24
N ALA A 47 -32.84 -41.55 -18.43
CA ALA A 47 -33.92 -42.51 -18.60
C ALA A 47 -33.76 -43.64 -17.57
N ALA A 48 -34.65 -43.68 -16.58
CA ALA A 48 -34.64 -44.70 -15.57
C ALA A 48 -34.96 -46.03 -16.26
N SER A 49 -34.01 -46.96 -16.23
CA SER A 49 -34.34 -48.37 -16.42
C SER A 49 -35.40 -48.73 -15.39
N ALA A 50 -36.52 -49.22 -15.89
CA ALA A 50 -37.75 -49.42 -15.16
C ALA A 50 -37.67 -50.57 -14.15
N GLU A 51 -36.97 -50.41 -13.03
CA GLU A 51 -37.02 -51.40 -11.94
C GLU A 51 -36.91 -50.68 -10.58
N ASN A 52 -37.82 -51.05 -9.67
CA ASN A 52 -37.95 -50.61 -8.27
C ASN A 52 -38.99 -49.50 -8.01
N ALA A 53 -40.25 -49.87 -8.22
CA ALA A 53 -41.33 -49.41 -7.38
C ALA A 53 -41.15 -49.97 -5.95
N GLY A 54 -40.81 -49.12 -5.00
CA GLY A 54 -40.70 -49.51 -3.58
C GLY A 54 -40.08 -48.39 -2.77
N GLY A 55 -40.92 -47.63 -2.06
CA GLY A 55 -40.48 -46.49 -1.26
C GLY A 55 -39.48 -46.90 -0.18
N ILE A 56 -38.31 -46.25 -0.21
CA ILE A 56 -37.51 -46.01 0.98
C ILE A 56 -37.20 -44.51 0.99
N ILE A 57 -37.75 -43.83 1.99
CA ILE A 57 -37.37 -42.47 2.35
C ILE A 57 -35.96 -42.60 2.95
N ASN A 58 -34.92 -42.48 2.12
CA ASN A 58 -33.56 -42.45 2.61
C ASN A 58 -33.33 -41.11 3.32
N LYS A 59 -33.28 -41.16 4.65
CA LYS A 59 -32.75 -40.11 5.53
C LYS A 59 -31.24 -39.99 5.32
N GLU A 60 -30.82 -39.43 4.18
CA GLU A 60 -29.41 -39.17 3.86
C GLU A 60 -29.19 -37.73 3.38
N ASP A 61 -30.04 -36.79 3.83
CA ASP A 61 -29.88 -35.34 3.57
C ASP A 61 -28.88 -34.65 4.53
N ASP A 62 -28.08 -35.42 5.28
CA ASP A 62 -26.94 -34.91 6.08
C ASP A 62 -25.60 -34.98 5.33
N ALA A 63 -25.61 -35.27 4.03
CA ALA A 63 -24.45 -35.02 3.18
C ALA A 63 -24.37 -33.51 2.92
N MET A 64 -23.77 -32.77 3.86
CA MET A 64 -23.33 -31.39 3.65
C MET A 64 -22.67 -31.32 2.26
N ASN A 65 -23.32 -30.61 1.34
CA ASN A 65 -22.90 -30.52 -0.03
C ASN A 65 -21.44 -30.04 -0.04
N ILE A 66 -20.53 -30.82 -0.62
CA ILE A 66 -19.09 -30.50 -0.67
C ILE A 66 -18.89 -29.06 -1.16
N TYR A 67 -19.73 -28.58 -2.08
CA TYR A 67 -19.71 -27.19 -2.54
C TYR A 67 -20.11 -26.17 -1.47
N GLU A 68 -21.09 -26.47 -0.62
CA GLU A 68 -21.46 -25.62 0.52
C GLU A 68 -20.39 -25.63 1.62
N LEU A 69 -19.72 -26.77 1.83
CA LEU A 69 -18.57 -26.86 2.73
C LEU A 69 -17.42 -25.97 2.25
N PHE A 70 -17.10 -26.04 0.94
CA PHE A 70 -16.09 -25.19 0.33
C PHE A 70 -16.49 -23.71 0.34
N ASP A 71 -17.73 -23.36 0.02
CA ASP A 71 -18.21 -21.98 0.04
C ASP A 71 -18.15 -21.39 1.46
N ASN A 72 -18.50 -22.16 2.48
CA ASN A 72 -18.43 -21.74 3.88
C ASN A 72 -16.97 -21.59 4.36
N GLN A 73 -16.08 -22.51 3.97
CA GLN A 73 -14.64 -22.39 4.30
C GLN A 73 -13.99 -21.21 3.58
N LEU A 74 -14.31 -21.00 2.29
CA LEU A 74 -13.80 -19.89 1.49
C LEU A 74 -14.27 -18.54 2.07
N SER A 75 -15.53 -18.46 2.48
CA SER A 75 -16.09 -17.25 3.11
C SER A 75 -15.37 -16.91 4.42
N LYS A 76 -15.12 -17.91 5.28
CA LYS A 76 -14.36 -17.73 6.54
C LYS A 76 -12.91 -17.27 6.29
N MET A 77 -12.23 -17.85 5.30
CA MET A 77 -10.87 -17.42 4.94
C MET A 77 -10.85 -15.98 4.38
N GLN A 78 -11.85 -15.61 3.58
CA GLN A 78 -11.99 -14.26 3.05
C GLN A 78 -12.29 -13.22 4.14
N GLU A 79 -13.09 -13.59 5.15
CA GLU A 79 -13.40 -12.73 6.30
C GLU A 79 -12.17 -12.54 7.20
N GLN A 80 -11.42 -13.60 7.47
CA GLN A 80 -10.14 -13.52 8.19
C GLN A 80 -9.09 -12.67 7.45
N LEU A 81 -8.98 -12.80 6.13
CA LEU A 81 -8.10 -11.94 5.31
C LEU A 81 -8.56 -10.48 5.27
N ARG A 82 -9.86 -10.21 5.45
CA ARG A 82 -10.39 -8.86 5.58
C ARG A 82 -10.02 -8.23 6.92
N ASP A 83 -10.03 -9.02 7.99
CA ASP A 83 -9.63 -8.59 9.33
C ASP A 83 -8.10 -8.54 9.52
N ASP A 84 -7.32 -9.19 8.64
CA ASP A 84 -5.87 -9.04 8.52
C ASP A 84 -5.42 -7.72 7.85
N GLN A 85 -6.35 -6.83 7.50
CA GLN A 85 -6.14 -5.36 7.55
C GLN A 85 -6.04 -4.89 9.02
N SER A 86 -5.43 -5.74 9.84
CA SER A 86 -5.39 -5.75 11.28
C SER A 86 -4.81 -4.43 11.77
N GLU A 87 -5.38 -3.91 12.84
CA GLU A 87 -4.85 -2.80 13.62
C GLU A 87 -3.32 -2.91 13.83
N ASN A 88 -2.77 -4.14 13.90
CA ASN A 88 -1.34 -4.39 13.94
C ASN A 88 -0.59 -4.03 12.64
N ALA A 89 -1.12 -4.34 11.46
CA ALA A 89 -0.50 -3.96 10.19
C ALA A 89 -0.48 -2.43 10.02
N ALA A 90 -1.55 -1.75 10.45
CA ALA A 90 -1.61 -0.29 10.48
C ALA A 90 -0.59 0.31 11.49
N LYS A 91 -0.47 -0.28 12.69
CA LYS A 91 0.54 0.09 13.69
C LYS A 91 1.97 -0.09 13.16
N VAL A 92 2.26 -1.24 12.57
CA VAL A 92 3.57 -1.54 11.96
C VAL A 92 3.88 -0.55 10.84
N ARG A 93 2.93 -0.27 9.94
CA ARG A 93 3.09 0.74 8.89
C ARG A 93 3.41 2.12 9.47
N THR A 94 2.73 2.51 10.55
CA THR A 94 2.92 3.82 11.18
C THR A 94 4.30 3.94 11.83
N GLU A 95 4.78 2.89 12.49
CA GLU A 95 6.13 2.87 13.07
C GLU A 95 7.24 2.84 12.00
N ILE A 96 7.03 2.12 10.89
CA ILE A 96 7.95 2.16 9.73
C ILE A 96 8.04 3.60 9.17
N LEU A 97 6.93 4.32 9.05
CA LEU A 97 6.96 5.71 8.58
C LEU A 97 7.69 6.66 9.54
N LYS A 98 7.47 6.53 10.86
CA LYS A 98 8.18 7.33 11.86
C LYS A 98 9.69 7.09 11.85
N THR A 99 10.11 5.83 11.72
CA THR A 99 11.53 5.47 11.65
C THR A 99 12.19 6.02 10.38
N LEU A 100 11.52 5.93 9.22
CA LEU A 100 11.99 6.53 7.97
C LEU A 100 12.16 8.05 8.07
N ASP A 101 11.20 8.76 8.66
CA ASP A 101 11.30 10.20 8.88
C ASP A 101 12.48 10.58 9.79
N SER A 102 12.72 9.78 10.83
CA SER A 102 13.83 9.99 11.75
C SER A 102 15.19 9.76 11.08
N LEU A 103 15.28 8.74 10.23
CA LEU A 103 16.48 8.47 9.43
C LEU A 103 16.75 9.59 8.42
N LYS A 104 15.72 10.09 7.74
CA LYS A 104 15.84 11.22 6.80
C LYS A 104 16.34 12.50 7.49
N LYS A 105 15.85 12.80 8.70
CA LYS A 105 16.33 13.95 9.49
C LYS A 105 17.80 13.77 9.90
N ARG A 106 18.20 12.56 10.28
CA ARG A 106 19.60 12.25 10.62
C ARG A 106 20.52 12.41 9.42
N GLU A 107 20.14 11.87 8.26
CA GLU A 107 20.92 12.02 7.01
C GLU A 107 21.08 13.50 6.64
N GLN A 108 20.03 14.32 6.77
CA GLN A 108 20.14 15.76 6.56
C GLN A 108 21.08 16.44 7.56
N ALA A 109 21.06 16.03 8.83
CA ALA A 109 21.98 16.55 9.83
C ALA A 109 23.44 16.19 9.53
N ASP A 110 23.71 14.97 9.10
CA ASP A 110 25.05 14.52 8.72
C ASP A 110 25.57 15.32 7.51
N ARG A 111 24.73 15.56 6.50
CA ARG A 111 25.07 16.43 5.35
C ARG A 111 25.40 17.86 5.78
N VAL A 112 24.66 18.42 6.73
CA VAL A 112 24.96 19.77 7.27
C VAL A 112 26.30 19.77 8.01
N ILE A 113 26.60 18.73 8.79
CA ILE A 113 27.88 18.58 9.48
C ILE A 113 29.05 18.54 8.48
N ASP A 114 28.91 17.80 7.38
CA ASP A 114 29.95 17.70 6.35
C ASP A 114 30.20 19.06 5.67
N VAL A 115 29.14 19.78 5.30
CA VAL A 115 29.25 21.14 4.74
C VAL A 115 29.93 22.09 5.73
N VAL A 116 29.56 22.03 7.02
CA VAL A 116 30.18 22.88 8.05
C VAL A 116 31.66 22.56 8.22
N LYS A 117 32.05 21.27 8.21
CA LYS A 117 33.47 20.88 8.25
C LYS A 117 34.24 21.40 7.06
N GLU A 118 33.71 21.26 5.85
CA GLU A 118 34.34 21.76 4.63
C GLU A 118 34.51 23.29 4.67
N GLN A 119 33.48 24.01 5.12
CA GLN A 119 33.57 25.46 5.33
C GLN A 119 34.61 25.84 6.40
N LEU A 120 34.69 25.08 7.49
CA LEU A 120 35.62 25.33 8.58
C LEU A 120 37.07 25.04 8.15
N ASP A 121 37.29 24.01 7.34
CA ASP A 121 38.59 23.71 6.74
C ASP A 121 39.02 24.78 5.73
N ALA A 122 38.09 25.29 4.91
CA ALA A 122 38.34 26.40 3.99
C ALA A 122 38.70 27.71 4.72
N LEU A 123 38.02 28.01 5.83
CA LEU A 123 38.33 29.15 6.69
C LEU A 123 39.69 28.99 7.37
N ASN A 124 39.99 27.81 7.91
CA ASN A 124 41.29 27.50 8.51
C ASN A 124 42.43 27.58 7.49
N ALA A 125 42.22 27.14 6.26
CA ALA A 125 43.21 27.27 5.19
C ALA A 125 43.45 28.75 4.83
N SER A 126 42.38 29.55 4.77
CA SER A 126 42.49 31.00 4.53
C SER A 126 43.28 31.71 5.64
N LEU A 127 43.02 31.37 6.91
CA LEU A 127 43.78 31.89 8.05
C LEU A 127 45.26 31.48 8.03
N LYS A 128 45.57 30.24 7.62
CA LYS A 128 46.97 29.78 7.48
C LYS A 128 47.73 30.48 6.36
N ASN A 129 47.06 30.83 5.26
CA ASN A 129 47.66 31.59 4.16
C ASN A 129 47.98 33.03 4.56
N ASP A 130 47.31 33.53 5.59
CA ASP A 130 47.52 34.88 6.12
C ASP A 130 48.88 35.00 6.84
N ASP A 131 49.44 33.89 7.35
CA ASP A 131 50.79 33.82 7.95
C ASP A 131 51.91 33.60 6.92
N ALA A 132 51.62 33.73 5.61
CA ALA A 132 52.63 33.70 4.57
C ALA A 132 53.68 34.82 4.80
N PRO A 133 54.98 34.56 4.55
CA PRO A 133 56.07 35.49 4.86
C PRO A 133 55.95 36.84 4.13
N GLU A 134 55.28 36.87 2.98
CA GLU A 134 55.00 38.09 2.21
C GLU A 134 54.04 39.04 2.95
N ASN A 135 53.05 38.50 3.66
CA ASN A 135 52.12 39.26 4.50
C ASN A 135 52.71 39.61 5.87
N ALA A 136 53.67 38.83 6.38
CA ALA A 136 54.37 39.13 7.63
C ALA A 136 55.16 40.45 7.55
N ALA A 137 55.81 40.72 6.42
CA ALA A 137 56.52 41.99 6.20
C ALA A 137 55.55 43.19 6.12
N ALA A 138 54.43 43.04 5.41
CA ALA A 138 53.40 44.08 5.34
C ALA A 138 52.75 44.37 6.72
N ARG A 139 52.53 43.32 7.52
CA ARG A 139 52.06 43.42 8.92
C ARG A 139 53.08 44.13 9.81
N GLU A 140 54.37 43.81 9.68
CA GLU A 140 55.42 44.48 10.45
C GLU A 140 55.54 45.96 10.08
N VAL A 141 55.48 46.31 8.80
CA VAL A 141 55.43 47.72 8.36
C VAL A 141 54.21 48.44 8.95
N THR A 142 53.06 47.77 8.98
CA THR A 142 51.82 48.34 9.55
C THR A 142 51.94 48.50 11.07
N ARG A 143 52.54 47.51 11.75
CA ARG A 143 52.83 47.55 13.19
C ARG A 143 53.77 48.71 13.54
N GLN A 144 54.85 48.90 12.79
CA GLN A 144 55.79 50.01 12.97
C GLN A 144 55.12 51.37 12.76
N LYS A 145 54.24 51.51 11.77
CA LYS A 145 53.44 52.73 11.57
C LYS A 145 52.52 53.02 12.76
N ILE A 146 51.85 52.01 13.31
CA ILE A 146 50.98 52.17 14.48
C ILE A 146 51.79 52.56 15.71
N LEU A 147 52.95 51.93 15.95
CA LEU A 147 53.86 52.27 17.05
C LEU A 147 54.33 53.73 16.97
N ASN A 148 54.75 54.19 15.79
CA ASN A 148 55.14 55.59 15.59
C ASN A 148 53.99 56.56 15.89
N VAL A 149 52.75 56.23 15.53
CA VAL A 149 51.59 57.07 15.84
C VAL A 149 51.34 57.10 17.36
N LEU A 150 51.45 55.96 18.04
CA LEU A 150 51.30 55.88 19.49
C LEU A 150 52.38 56.67 20.25
N GLU A 151 53.62 56.66 19.76
CA GLU A 151 54.72 57.45 20.33
C GLU A 151 54.56 58.96 20.10
N MET A 152 53.82 59.37 19.07
CA MET A 152 53.52 60.79 18.79
C MET A 152 52.34 61.33 19.60
N LEU A 153 51.45 60.48 20.14
CA LEU A 153 50.32 60.89 20.98
C LEU A 153 50.70 61.75 22.21
N PRO A 154 51.70 61.41 23.04
CA PRO A 154 52.06 62.21 24.22
C PRO A 154 52.62 63.61 23.86
N HIS A 155 53.03 63.85 22.62
CA HIS A 155 53.50 65.15 22.16
C HIS A 155 52.40 66.04 21.54
N MET A 156 51.21 65.48 21.29
CA MET A 156 50.06 66.23 20.77
C MET A 156 49.18 66.83 21.87
N GLU A 157 49.17 66.27 23.08
CA GLU A 157 48.39 66.80 24.22
C GLU A 157 49.07 68.01 24.92
N ALA A 158 50.32 68.34 24.56
CA ALA A 158 51.08 69.45 25.16
C ALA A 158 51.04 70.77 24.36
N LYS A 159 50.23 70.86 23.29
CA LYS A 159 49.94 72.11 22.57
C LYS A 159 48.43 72.36 22.58
N SER A 160 47.89 72.71 23.73
CA SER A 160 46.64 73.48 23.86
C SER A 160 46.93 74.79 24.58
#